data_AF-A0A183CXZ4-F1
#
_entry.id   AF-A0A183CXZ4-F1
#
_cell.length_a   1.000
_cell.length_b   1.000
_cell.length_c   1.000
_cell.angle_alpha   90.00
_cell.angle_beta   90.00
_cell.angle_gamma   90.00
#
_symmetry.space_group_name_H-M   'P 1'
#
loop_
_entity.id
_entity.type
_entity.pdbx_description
1 polymer ?
#
loop_
_entity_poly.entity_id
_entity_poly.type
_entity_poly.pdbx_seq_one_letter_code
_entity_poly.pdbx_strand_id
1 'polypeptide(L)'
;LFSTTTTFDPFVVEIFLAAMNGAKILLVPDWYRSTPARLADAIIKHGATFLQTTPSQLKIFPHAALMEIFAGRTSVRTILVGGEAFPMNFLRGYHIDDKSVAFYNVYGITEVSCWASCQKISWKEDDVEIGEPLLGTKFLINEQGELLIGGTRRCISNGEWSGTWTSTGDIVERKESGKIYWLGRCNDQQKINGIKVSLTGLARKAETFDGIQSALALQYAQSVLLFVHVKNNSVQSELLKNISIAGLLFIVIPMESWPLTLNGKVDRQKLMQIFKQRDFVFTVNDLSDLLSKFGICLKNDRERTFAALGLTSLRATELTIKTEHLLKQRDFPLLQYFLSDTATVAGFLDLLKFGEVFWDAPLSCSQGYVIKPAISREIYPEWEYNLGKCIDATPVVESGSVFVGSHSGRFVSLSLDGAKNWEVEIGGRIEATACYQSGIIAVGCYSGCLYLIDGKNGQIIWQYQVGNAIKSRPVLFDDAEKCVFGSHDKFLYMLDIKEQKLLWKVACDGSILSSPLLHNDAVFVATLQGEFLAVDLVSFGIL
;
A
#
# COMPACT_ATOMS: atom_id res chain seq x y z
N LEU A 1 6.75 -2.61 25.86
CA LEU A 1 6.64 -1.53 24.85
C LEU A 1 5.31 -0.82 25.09
N PHE A 2 5.23 0.50 25.03
CA PHE A 2 3.95 1.22 25.04
C PHE A 2 3.43 1.39 23.61
N SER A 3 2.95 0.29 23.02
CA SER A 3 2.54 0.21 21.62
C SER A 3 1.05 0.42 21.40
N THR A 4 0.26 0.60 22.46
CA THR A 4 -1.19 0.80 22.34
C THR A 4 -1.57 2.27 22.53
N THR A 5 -2.54 2.77 21.74
CA THR A 5 -3.09 4.14 21.89
C THR A 5 -3.81 4.29 23.22
N THR A 6 -3.71 5.47 23.84
CA THR A 6 -4.41 5.77 25.10
C THR A 6 -5.93 5.79 24.97
N THR A 7 -6.45 5.81 23.74
CA THR A 7 -7.87 5.69 23.41
C THR A 7 -8.33 4.24 23.30
N PHE A 8 -7.44 3.25 23.43
CA PHE A 8 -7.76 1.82 23.33
C PHE A 8 -7.34 1.07 24.59
N ASP A 9 -8.30 0.46 25.27
CA ASP A 9 -8.20 -0.09 26.62
C ASP A 9 -6.98 -1.00 26.93
N PRO A 10 -6.37 -1.75 26.00
CA PRO A 10 -5.16 -2.51 26.30
C PRO A 10 -3.94 -1.67 26.68
N PHE A 11 -3.95 -0.35 26.45
CA PHE A 11 -2.90 0.55 26.97
C PHE A 11 -2.79 0.48 28.50
N VAL A 12 -3.93 0.27 29.18
CA VAL A 12 -4.00 0.14 30.64
C VAL A 12 -3.16 -1.06 31.08
N VAL A 13 -3.28 -2.18 30.37
CA VAL A 13 -2.53 -3.40 30.67
C VAL A 13 -1.03 -3.16 30.53
N GLU A 14 -0.58 -2.47 29.47
CA GLU A 14 0.84 -2.18 29.26
C GLU A 14 1.45 -1.35 30.40
N ILE A 15 0.73 -0.32 30.87
CA ILE A 15 1.20 0.57 31.95
C ILE A 15 1.22 -0.17 33.30
N PHE A 16 0.08 -0.77 33.69
CA PHE A 16 -0.03 -1.37 35.01
C PHE A 16 0.80 -2.65 35.13
N LEU A 17 0.90 -3.46 34.07
CA LEU A 17 1.75 -4.64 34.08
C LEU A 17 3.23 -4.25 34.27
N ALA A 18 3.68 -3.18 33.60
CA ALA A 18 5.05 -2.70 33.79
C ALA A 18 5.26 -2.15 35.20
N ALA A 19 4.35 -1.29 35.69
CA ALA A 19 4.45 -0.69 37.02
C ALA A 19 4.45 -1.73 38.15
N MET A 20 3.55 -2.72 38.09
CA MET A 20 3.44 -3.78 39.10
C MET A 20 4.65 -4.71 39.15
N ASN A 21 5.41 -4.82 38.07
CA ASN A 21 6.59 -5.70 37.98
C ASN A 21 7.92 -4.94 38.03
N GLY A 22 7.90 -3.62 38.30
CA GLY A 22 9.12 -2.79 38.29
C GLY A 22 9.79 -2.70 36.92
N ALA A 23 9.04 -2.93 35.83
CA ALA A 23 9.56 -2.98 34.48
C ALA A 23 9.69 -1.58 33.85
N LYS A 24 10.60 -1.44 32.89
CA LYS A 24 10.74 -0.21 32.10
C LYS A 24 9.69 -0.12 31.00
N ILE A 25 9.05 1.04 30.87
CA ILE A 25 8.17 1.36 29.75
C ILE A 25 8.95 2.12 28.68
N LEU A 26 8.92 1.62 27.44
CA LEU A 26 9.38 2.36 26.26
C LEU A 26 8.18 3.10 25.66
N LEU A 27 8.13 4.41 25.86
CA LEU A 27 7.08 5.28 25.31
C LEU A 27 7.34 5.54 23.83
N VAL A 28 6.33 5.29 22.99
CA VAL A 28 6.40 5.49 21.55
C VAL A 28 5.31 6.48 21.14
N PRO A 29 5.64 7.62 20.48
CA PRO A 29 4.66 8.57 19.98
C PRO A 29 3.72 7.94 18.94
N ASP A 30 2.49 8.44 18.83
CA ASP A 30 1.48 7.88 17.90
C ASP A 30 1.95 7.89 16.43
N TRP A 31 2.57 8.98 15.97
CA TRP A 31 3.13 9.08 14.61
C TRP A 31 4.26 8.08 14.34
N TYR A 32 4.94 7.63 15.40
CA TYR A 32 6.01 6.65 15.31
C TYR A 32 5.44 5.22 15.30
N ARG A 33 4.37 4.99 16.06
CA ARG A 33 3.62 3.73 16.10
C ARG A 33 2.89 3.44 14.78
N SER A 34 2.37 4.47 14.11
CA SER A 34 1.72 4.34 12.79
C SER A 34 2.71 4.03 11.65
N THR A 35 4.01 3.96 11.92
CA THR A 35 5.03 3.55 10.95
C THR A 35 5.65 2.21 11.37
N PRO A 36 5.20 1.06 10.79
CA PRO A 36 5.60 -0.27 11.24
C PRO A 36 7.11 -0.52 11.25
N ALA A 37 7.82 -0.02 10.24
CA ALA A 37 9.28 -0.15 10.16
C ALA A 37 9.98 0.53 11.34
N ARG A 38 9.58 1.77 11.65
CA ARG A 38 10.14 2.52 12.78
C ARG A 38 9.82 1.85 14.12
N LEU A 39 8.60 1.36 14.29
CA LEU A 39 8.18 0.64 15.49
C LEU A 39 8.99 -0.64 15.70
N ALA A 40 9.19 -1.42 14.63
CA ALA A 40 10.04 -2.60 14.65
C ALA A 40 11.51 -2.27 14.98
N ASP A 41 12.07 -1.22 14.39
CA ASP A 41 13.42 -0.74 14.70
C ASP A 41 13.55 -0.35 16.18
N ALA A 42 12.55 0.34 16.74
CA ALA A 42 12.56 0.73 18.15
C ALA A 42 12.48 -0.48 19.08
N ILE A 43 11.68 -1.50 18.74
CA ILE A 43 11.59 -2.76 19.50
C ILE A 43 12.97 -3.41 19.62
N ILE A 44 13.66 -3.53 18.49
CA ILE A 44 14.96 -4.20 18.41
C ILE A 44 16.04 -3.33 19.07
N LYS A 45 16.15 -2.06 18.68
CA LYS A 45 17.19 -1.12 19.15
C LYS A 45 17.14 -0.86 20.65
N HIS A 46 15.94 -0.74 21.22
CA HIS A 46 15.77 -0.40 22.63
C HIS A 46 15.55 -1.63 23.52
N GLY A 47 15.68 -2.85 22.97
CA GLY A 47 15.64 -4.07 23.76
C GLY A 47 14.27 -4.35 24.40
N ALA A 48 13.17 -4.10 23.68
CA ALA A 48 11.84 -4.41 24.20
C ALA A 48 11.70 -5.92 24.43
N THR A 49 11.21 -6.31 25.61
CA THR A 49 11.04 -7.73 25.99
C THR A 49 9.61 -8.22 25.86
N PHE A 50 8.65 -7.29 25.83
CA PHE A 50 7.22 -7.56 25.80
C PHE A 50 6.54 -6.67 24.78
N LEU A 51 5.80 -7.31 23.86
CA LEU A 51 5.04 -6.68 22.79
C LEU A 51 3.57 -7.09 22.92
N GLN A 52 2.68 -6.10 22.95
CA GLN A 52 1.23 -6.30 22.81
C GLN A 52 0.80 -5.60 21.51
N THR A 53 0.08 -6.32 20.66
CA THR A 53 -0.31 -5.84 19.33
C THR A 53 -1.60 -6.49 18.83
N THR A 54 -2.24 -5.88 17.85
CA THR A 54 -3.29 -6.53 17.07
C THR A 54 -2.68 -7.43 15.99
N PRO A 55 -3.41 -8.45 15.51
CA PRO A 55 -3.02 -9.23 14.33
C PRO A 55 -2.68 -8.34 13.13
N SER A 56 -3.48 -7.31 12.85
CA SER A 56 -3.28 -6.45 11.69
C SER A 56 -2.00 -5.63 11.76
N GLN A 57 -1.70 -5.06 12.94
CA GLN A 57 -0.46 -4.31 13.14
C GLN A 57 0.77 -5.23 13.08
N LEU A 58 0.67 -6.47 13.57
CA LEU A 58 1.76 -7.45 13.47
C LEU A 58 2.03 -7.86 12.02
N LYS A 59 0.97 -8.07 11.22
CA LYS A 59 1.05 -8.50 9.81
C LYS A 59 1.79 -7.50 8.91
N ILE A 60 1.87 -6.23 9.29
CA ILE A 60 2.51 -5.16 8.50
C ILE A 60 3.92 -4.80 8.96
N PHE A 61 4.48 -5.49 9.95
CA PHE A 61 5.89 -5.32 10.32
C PHE A 61 6.81 -5.75 9.17
N PRO A 62 7.98 -5.12 8.99
CA PRO A 62 8.93 -5.53 7.97
C PRO A 62 9.31 -7.00 8.13
N HIS A 63 9.36 -7.73 7.02
CA HIS A 63 9.68 -9.16 7.01
C HIS A 63 11.00 -9.46 7.72
N ALA A 64 12.05 -8.66 7.47
CA ALA A 64 13.35 -8.82 8.11
C ALA A 64 13.27 -8.69 9.65
N ALA A 65 12.48 -7.75 10.16
CA ALA A 65 12.30 -7.59 11.60
C ALA A 65 11.52 -8.76 12.21
N LEU A 66 10.47 -9.25 11.54
CA LEU A 66 9.72 -10.42 11.99
C LEU A 66 10.60 -11.67 12.06
N MET A 67 11.47 -11.89 11.06
CA MET A 67 12.43 -13.00 11.06
C MET A 67 13.37 -12.95 12.27
N GLU A 68 13.92 -11.79 12.61
CA GLU A 68 14.80 -11.64 13.77
C GLU A 68 14.05 -11.81 15.10
N ILE A 69 12.87 -11.20 15.23
CA ILE A 69 12.05 -11.30 16.44
C ILE A 69 11.63 -12.76 16.67
N PHE A 70 11.06 -13.43 15.66
CA PHE A 70 10.49 -14.76 15.82
C PHE A 70 11.54 -15.87 15.94
N ALA A 71 12.72 -15.69 15.34
CA ALA A 71 13.85 -16.61 15.52
C ALA A 71 14.55 -16.46 16.88
N GLY A 72 14.03 -15.64 17.81
CA GLY A 72 14.62 -15.44 19.14
C GLY A 72 15.95 -14.67 19.13
N ARG A 73 16.25 -13.92 18.05
CA ARG A 73 17.50 -13.16 17.89
C ARG A 73 17.44 -11.76 18.49
N THR A 74 16.33 -11.43 19.15
CA THR A 74 16.09 -10.13 19.80
C THR A 74 15.78 -10.34 21.27
N SER A 75 15.61 -9.25 22.02
CA SER A 75 15.20 -9.29 23.43
C SER A 75 13.73 -9.68 23.65
N VAL A 76 12.91 -9.73 22.59
CA VAL A 76 11.47 -9.99 22.71
C VAL A 76 11.26 -11.42 23.17
N ARG A 77 10.62 -11.60 24.33
CA ARG A 77 10.30 -12.91 24.92
C ARG A 77 8.80 -13.23 24.90
N THR A 78 7.95 -12.21 24.75
CA THR A 78 6.50 -12.36 24.86
C THR A 78 5.79 -11.46 23.86
N ILE A 79 4.89 -12.08 23.08
CA ILE A 79 4.04 -11.40 22.11
C ILE A 79 2.59 -11.74 22.43
N LEU A 80 1.85 -10.74 22.93
CA LEU A 80 0.40 -10.81 23.09
C LEU A 80 -0.28 -10.30 21.83
N VAL A 81 -1.15 -11.12 21.27
CA VAL A 81 -1.92 -10.79 20.07
C VAL A 81 -3.40 -10.89 20.40
N GLY A 82 -4.16 -9.82 20.14
CA GLY A 82 -5.59 -9.82 20.43
C GLY A 82 -6.37 -8.67 19.81
N GLY A 83 -7.69 -8.67 20.05
CA GLY A 83 -8.62 -7.69 19.50
C GLY A 83 -9.10 -7.97 18.07
N GLU A 84 -8.54 -8.99 17.41
CA GLU A 84 -8.98 -9.58 16.14
C GLU A 84 -8.68 -11.10 16.17
N ALA A 85 -9.15 -11.86 15.17
CA ALA A 85 -8.87 -13.30 15.08
C ALA A 85 -7.34 -13.57 15.00
N PHE A 86 -6.88 -14.56 15.77
CA PHE A 86 -5.45 -14.87 15.84
C PHE A 86 -4.89 -15.31 14.48
N PRO A 87 -3.76 -14.74 14.01
CA PRO A 87 -3.32 -14.89 12.63
C PRO A 87 -2.47 -16.15 12.41
N MET A 88 -3.00 -17.33 12.73
CA MET A 88 -2.26 -18.60 12.70
C MET A 88 -1.65 -18.90 11.32
N ASN A 89 -2.43 -18.74 10.24
CA ASN A 89 -1.96 -18.99 8.87
C ASN A 89 -0.80 -18.07 8.48
N PHE A 90 -0.84 -16.81 8.90
CA PHE A 90 0.24 -15.86 8.65
C PHE A 90 1.53 -16.24 9.41
N LEU A 91 1.40 -16.59 10.70
CA LEU A 91 2.55 -16.94 11.54
C LEU A 91 3.23 -18.25 11.12
N ARG A 92 2.47 -19.21 10.56
CA ARG A 92 3.02 -20.45 9.98
C ARG A 92 4.01 -20.22 8.84
N GLY A 93 3.95 -19.05 8.19
CA GLY A 93 4.93 -18.67 7.18
C GLY A 93 6.32 -18.32 7.74
N TYR A 94 6.50 -18.28 9.06
CA TYR A 94 7.74 -17.93 9.72
C TYR A 94 8.27 -19.08 10.56
N HIS A 95 9.60 -19.15 10.69
CA HIS A 95 10.23 -19.99 11.70
C HIS A 95 10.13 -19.30 13.06
N ILE A 96 9.49 -19.96 14.03
CA ILE A 96 9.28 -19.43 15.37
C ILE A 96 10.04 -20.30 16.38
N ASP A 97 10.97 -19.71 17.11
CA ASP A 97 11.63 -20.34 18.25
C ASP A 97 10.76 -20.20 19.50
N ASP A 98 9.92 -21.20 19.73
CA ASP A 98 8.95 -21.24 20.83
C ASP A 98 9.57 -21.35 22.23
N LYS A 99 10.89 -21.60 22.31
CA LYS A 99 11.66 -21.59 23.56
C LYS A 99 12.06 -20.18 23.95
N SER A 100 12.38 -19.34 22.96
CA SER A 100 12.83 -17.95 23.17
C SER A 100 11.67 -16.97 23.18
N VAL A 101 10.64 -17.20 22.34
CA VAL A 101 9.52 -16.27 22.16
C VAL A 101 8.18 -16.97 22.36
N ALA A 102 7.45 -16.55 23.40
CA ALA A 102 6.12 -17.06 23.68
C ALA A 102 5.03 -16.18 23.06
N PHE A 103 4.13 -16.79 22.29
CA PHE A 103 2.94 -16.15 21.76
C PHE A 103 1.72 -16.45 22.63
N TYR A 104 0.88 -15.44 22.78
CA TYR A 104 -0.35 -15.53 23.53
C TYR A 104 -1.50 -14.92 22.74
N ASN A 105 -2.62 -15.65 22.63
CA ASN A 105 -3.88 -15.11 22.18
C ASN A 105 -4.60 -14.47 23.38
N VAL A 106 -5.02 -13.22 23.27
CA VAL A 106 -5.84 -12.56 24.29
C VAL A 106 -7.20 -12.16 23.71
N TYR A 107 -8.24 -12.47 24.46
CA TYR A 107 -9.62 -12.23 24.07
C TYR A 107 -10.34 -11.43 25.15
N GLY A 108 -11.21 -10.51 24.76
CA GLY A 108 -12.05 -9.74 25.66
C GLY A 108 -12.73 -8.56 24.95
N ILE A 109 -13.68 -7.94 25.66
CA ILE A 109 -14.42 -6.76 25.22
C ILE A 109 -14.21 -5.63 26.24
N THR A 110 -14.38 -4.38 25.79
CA THR A 110 -14.14 -3.21 26.63
C THR A 110 -15.08 -3.17 27.85
N GLU A 111 -16.29 -3.69 27.70
CA GLU A 111 -17.35 -3.76 28.71
C GLU A 111 -17.01 -4.67 29.91
N VAL A 112 -15.92 -5.44 29.83
CA VAL A 112 -15.46 -6.36 30.89
C VAL A 112 -13.98 -6.15 31.27
N SER A 113 -13.50 -4.91 31.11
CA SER A 113 -12.15 -4.47 31.49
C SER A 113 -11.03 -5.08 30.65
N CYS A 114 -11.00 -4.76 29.35
CA CYS A 114 -9.97 -5.18 28.40
C CYS A 114 -9.98 -6.69 28.10
N TRP A 115 -9.05 -7.47 28.65
CA TRP A 115 -8.93 -8.90 28.36
C TRP A 115 -9.76 -9.73 29.34
N ALA A 116 -10.48 -10.73 28.86
CA ALA A 116 -11.27 -11.68 29.63
C ALA A 116 -10.60 -13.06 29.73
N SER A 117 -9.82 -13.46 28.72
CA SER A 117 -9.03 -14.69 28.71
C SER A 117 -7.67 -14.51 28.05
N CYS A 118 -6.77 -15.46 28.32
CA CYS A 118 -5.44 -15.52 27.74
C CYS A 118 -5.06 -16.97 27.47
N GLN A 119 -4.58 -17.26 26.26
CA GLN A 119 -4.11 -18.59 25.87
C GLN A 119 -2.67 -18.53 25.39
N LYS A 120 -1.79 -19.37 25.94
CA LYS A 120 -0.48 -19.61 25.33
C LYS A 120 -0.65 -20.45 24.07
N ILE A 121 -0.09 -19.99 22.96
CA ILE A 121 -0.20 -20.67 21.67
C ILE A 121 0.62 -21.97 21.66
N SER A 122 -0.03 -23.05 21.22
CA SER A 122 0.63 -24.30 20.85
C SER A 122 0.73 -24.37 19.34
N TRP A 123 1.94 -24.43 18.80
CA TRP A 123 2.19 -24.52 17.35
C TRP A 123 1.83 -25.88 16.74
N LYS A 124 1.36 -26.83 17.55
CA LYS A 124 0.93 -28.17 17.13
C LYS A 124 -0.56 -28.25 16.76
N GLU A 125 -1.36 -27.27 17.19
CA GLU A 125 -2.81 -27.24 16.94
C GLU A 125 -3.13 -26.32 15.75
N ASP A 126 -4.19 -26.67 14.98
CA ASP A 126 -4.71 -25.84 13.88
C ASP A 126 -5.61 -24.71 14.38
N ASP A 127 -6.45 -25.02 15.35
CA ASP A 127 -7.40 -24.06 15.91
C ASP A 127 -6.82 -23.31 17.10
N VAL A 128 -7.13 -22.02 17.19
CA VAL A 128 -6.68 -21.18 18.31
C VAL A 128 -7.82 -21.01 19.30
N GLU A 129 -7.59 -21.52 20.52
CA GLU A 129 -8.52 -21.38 21.63
C GLU A 129 -8.58 -19.92 22.11
N ILE A 130 -9.75 -19.47 22.59
CA ILE A 130 -9.90 -18.16 23.23
C ILE A 130 -9.14 -18.08 24.57
N GLY A 131 -8.87 -19.23 25.19
CA GLY A 131 -8.06 -19.38 26.40
C GLY A 131 -8.84 -19.47 27.69
N GLU A 132 -8.07 -19.68 28.76
CA GLU A 132 -8.60 -19.77 30.11
C GLU A 132 -9.10 -18.40 30.59
N PRO A 133 -10.26 -18.34 31.28
CA PRO A 133 -10.75 -17.10 31.88
C PRO A 133 -9.75 -16.53 32.89
N LEU A 134 -9.47 -15.24 32.79
CA LEU A 134 -8.66 -14.52 33.77
C LEU A 134 -9.37 -14.47 35.13
N LEU A 135 -8.61 -14.25 36.21
CA LEU A 135 -9.12 -14.18 37.57
C LEU A 135 -10.37 -13.28 37.67
N GLY A 136 -11.44 -13.81 38.27
CA GLY A 136 -12.71 -13.08 38.41
C GLY A 136 -13.59 -13.04 37.16
N THR A 137 -13.21 -13.76 36.10
CA THR A 137 -13.98 -13.88 34.84
C THR A 137 -14.64 -15.25 34.75
N LYS A 138 -15.85 -15.31 34.20
CA LYS A 138 -16.58 -16.54 33.90
C LYS A 138 -17.10 -16.49 32.47
N PHE A 139 -17.09 -17.65 31.81
CA PHE A 139 -17.68 -17.82 30.48
C PHE A 139 -18.94 -18.67 30.57
N LEU A 140 -19.96 -18.26 29.83
CA LEU A 140 -21.19 -18.99 29.60
C LEU A 140 -21.49 -18.92 28.11
N ILE A 141 -21.96 -20.02 27.51
CA ILE A 141 -22.40 -20.04 26.12
C ILE A 141 -23.92 -20.21 26.15
N ASN A 142 -24.65 -19.30 25.51
CA ASN A 142 -26.12 -19.38 25.46
C ASN A 142 -26.59 -20.42 24.42
N GLU A 143 -27.90 -20.63 24.34
CA GLU A 143 -28.51 -21.59 23.41
C GLU A 143 -28.23 -21.28 21.93
N GLN A 144 -27.93 -20.02 21.62
CA GLN A 144 -27.60 -19.56 20.27
C GLN A 144 -26.11 -19.72 19.93
N GLY A 145 -25.29 -20.24 20.86
CA GLY A 145 -23.84 -20.39 20.69
C GLY A 145 -23.05 -19.08 20.91
N GLU A 146 -23.67 -18.04 21.46
CA GLU A 146 -23.01 -16.78 21.79
C GLU A 146 -22.27 -16.90 23.12
N LEU A 147 -21.04 -16.36 23.18
CA LEU A 147 -20.27 -16.24 24.40
C LEU A 147 -20.78 -15.07 25.26
N LEU A 148 -21.03 -15.34 26.52
CA LEU A 148 -21.37 -14.37 27.56
C LEU A 148 -20.22 -14.31 28.56
N ILE A 149 -19.83 -13.09 28.94
CA ILE A 149 -18.77 -12.87 29.93
C ILE A 149 -19.41 -12.37 31.23
N GLY A 150 -19.16 -13.07 32.32
CA GLY A 150 -19.63 -12.70 33.65
C GLY A 150 -18.50 -12.71 34.68
N GLY A 151 -18.87 -12.49 35.94
CA GLY A 151 -17.95 -12.52 37.07
C GLY A 151 -17.88 -11.21 37.85
N THR A 152 -16.74 -10.98 38.51
CA THR A 152 -16.50 -9.79 39.33
C THR A 152 -15.93 -8.63 38.53
N ARG A 153 -15.35 -8.90 37.36
CA ARG A 153 -14.80 -7.89 36.45
C ARG A 153 -15.92 -7.28 35.61
N ARG A 154 -16.40 -6.12 36.06
CA ARG A 154 -17.50 -5.36 35.43
C ARG A 154 -17.07 -3.93 35.20
N CYS A 155 -17.60 -3.31 34.15
CA CYS A 155 -17.39 -1.91 33.84
C CYS A 155 -18.67 -1.12 34.05
N ILE A 156 -18.51 0.19 34.25
CA ILE A 156 -19.64 1.13 34.24
C ILE A 156 -19.77 1.66 32.81
N SER A 157 -20.94 1.47 32.21
CA SER A 157 -21.29 2.01 30.89
C SER A 157 -22.51 2.90 31.04
N ASN A 158 -22.44 4.14 30.55
CA ASN A 158 -23.51 5.14 30.66
C ASN A 158 -24.03 5.37 32.11
N GLY A 159 -23.14 5.27 33.10
CA GLY A 159 -23.48 5.49 34.50
C GLY A 159 -24.05 4.27 35.23
N GLU A 160 -24.25 3.15 34.55
CA GLU A 160 -24.76 1.91 35.12
C GLU A 160 -23.72 0.78 35.06
N TRP A 161 -23.74 -0.11 36.06
CA TRP A 161 -22.91 -1.31 36.03
C TRP A 161 -23.36 -2.25 34.92
N SER A 162 -22.39 -2.84 34.21
CA SER A 162 -22.70 -3.94 33.29
C SER A 162 -23.39 -5.09 34.04
N GLY A 163 -24.30 -5.75 33.33
CA GLY A 163 -25.08 -6.86 33.87
C GLY A 163 -24.19 -7.99 34.39
N THR A 164 -24.76 -8.88 35.21
CA THR A 164 -24.05 -10.07 35.75
C THR A 164 -23.44 -10.93 34.64
N TRP A 165 -24.09 -10.95 33.48
CA TRP A 165 -23.60 -11.52 32.22
C TRP A 165 -23.66 -10.45 31.15
N THR A 166 -22.56 -10.25 30.44
CA THR A 166 -22.43 -9.31 29.34
C THR A 166 -22.37 -10.07 28.03
N SER A 167 -23.30 -9.77 27.12
CA SER A 167 -23.30 -10.28 25.75
C SER A 167 -22.10 -9.77 24.98
N THR A 168 -21.37 -10.68 24.34
CA THR A 168 -20.20 -10.33 23.52
C THR A 168 -20.57 -10.16 22.06
N GLY A 169 -21.68 -10.76 21.61
CA GLY A 169 -21.99 -10.94 20.20
C GLY A 169 -21.03 -11.86 19.46
N ASP A 170 -20.13 -12.57 20.14
CA ASP A 170 -19.20 -13.53 19.53
C ASP A 170 -19.80 -14.93 19.57
N ILE A 171 -19.83 -15.60 18.42
CA ILE A 171 -20.26 -16.99 18.28
C ILE A 171 -19.04 -17.88 18.49
N VAL A 172 -19.20 -18.88 19.35
CA VAL A 172 -18.13 -19.80 19.74
C VAL A 172 -18.60 -21.25 19.67
N GLU A 173 -17.64 -22.15 19.57
CA GLU A 173 -17.84 -23.59 19.72
C GLU A 173 -17.10 -24.08 20.97
N ARG A 174 -17.78 -24.90 21.78
CA ARG A 174 -17.13 -25.63 22.86
C ARG A 174 -16.93 -27.07 22.45
N LYS A 175 -15.67 -27.50 22.33
CA LYS A 175 -15.34 -28.90 22.04
C LYS A 175 -15.51 -29.76 23.31
N GLU A 176 -15.56 -31.08 23.15
CA GLU A 176 -15.71 -32.06 24.25
C GLU A 176 -14.62 -31.91 25.34
N SER A 177 -13.43 -31.43 24.96
CA SER A 177 -12.34 -31.11 25.88
C SER A 177 -12.63 -29.92 26.82
N GLY A 178 -13.74 -29.21 26.63
CA GLY A 178 -14.11 -28.00 27.37
C GLY A 178 -13.53 -26.71 26.81
N LYS A 179 -12.56 -26.83 25.88
CA LYS A 179 -11.92 -25.72 25.16
C LYS A 179 -12.93 -24.96 24.29
N ILE A 180 -12.76 -23.64 24.20
CA ILE A 180 -13.67 -22.75 23.47
C ILE A 180 -12.94 -22.11 22.28
N TYR A 181 -13.58 -22.16 21.11
CA TYR A 181 -13.03 -21.65 19.86
C TYR A 181 -13.92 -20.58 19.27
N TRP A 182 -13.32 -19.49 18.80
CA TRP A 182 -14.07 -18.40 18.19
C TRP A 182 -14.43 -18.74 16.73
N LEU A 183 -15.71 -18.60 16.39
CA LEU A 183 -16.23 -18.89 15.05
C LEU A 183 -16.52 -17.62 14.24
N GLY A 184 -17.01 -16.56 14.89
CA GLY A 184 -17.45 -15.35 14.22
C GLY A 184 -18.19 -14.41 15.17
N ARG A 185 -18.91 -13.43 14.61
CA ARG A 185 -19.85 -12.59 15.38
C ARG A 185 -21.29 -12.81 14.92
N CYS A 186 -22.24 -12.67 15.83
CA CYS A 186 -23.67 -12.80 15.56
C CYS A 186 -24.15 -11.78 14.50
N ASN A 187 -23.51 -10.61 14.44
CA ASN A 187 -23.78 -9.54 13.49
C ASN A 187 -22.90 -9.56 12.22
N ASP A 188 -22.00 -10.55 12.08
CA ASP A 188 -21.15 -10.69 10.88
C ASP A 188 -21.90 -11.36 9.71
N GLN A 189 -23.04 -11.99 9.98
CA GLN A 189 -23.89 -12.54 8.92
C GLN A 189 -24.65 -11.43 8.22
N GLN A 190 -24.38 -11.30 6.92
CA GLN A 190 -25.08 -10.36 6.06
C GLN A 190 -25.88 -11.14 5.02
N LYS A 191 -27.08 -10.63 4.70
CA LYS A 191 -27.93 -11.20 3.67
C LYS A 191 -27.68 -10.44 2.37
N ILE A 192 -26.92 -11.05 1.47
CA ILE A 192 -26.55 -10.48 0.16
C ILE A 192 -27.28 -11.33 -0.89
N ASN A 193 -28.11 -10.71 -1.73
CA ASN A 193 -28.92 -11.40 -2.75
C ASN A 193 -29.74 -12.58 -2.21
N GLY A 194 -30.31 -12.44 -1.01
CA GLY A 194 -31.09 -13.52 -0.39
C GLY A 194 -30.26 -14.58 0.33
N ILE A 195 -28.94 -14.60 0.11
CA ILE A 195 -28.00 -15.58 0.65
C ILE A 195 -27.40 -15.03 1.95
N LYS A 196 -27.48 -15.81 3.04
CA LYS A 196 -26.79 -15.49 4.30
C LYS A 196 -25.33 -15.87 4.18
N VAL A 197 -24.43 -14.92 4.38
CA VAL A 197 -22.99 -15.12 4.28
C VAL A 197 -22.27 -14.43 5.44
N SER A 198 -21.25 -15.09 5.99
CA SER A 198 -20.33 -14.49 6.96
C SER A 198 -19.17 -13.87 6.20
N LEU A 199 -19.04 -12.53 6.27
CA LEU A 199 -17.94 -11.83 5.61
C LEU A 199 -16.60 -12.22 6.23
N THR A 200 -16.52 -12.33 7.55
CA THR A 200 -15.28 -12.75 8.22
C THR A 200 -14.93 -14.21 7.87
N GLY A 201 -15.93 -15.08 7.73
CA GLY A 201 -15.74 -16.45 7.25
C GLY A 201 -15.18 -16.52 5.83
N LEU A 202 -15.68 -15.67 4.91
CA LEU A 202 -15.13 -15.55 3.56
C LEU A 202 -13.67 -15.09 3.55
N ALA A 203 -13.33 -14.08 4.36
CA ALA A 203 -11.97 -13.60 4.49
C ALA A 203 -11.03 -14.71 5.02
N ARG A 204 -11.45 -15.45 6.05
CA ARG A 204 -10.69 -16.60 6.58
C ARG A 204 -10.47 -17.68 5.52
N LYS A 205 -11.50 -17.99 4.72
CA LYS A 205 -11.38 -18.94 3.61
C LYS A 205 -10.36 -18.44 2.57
N ALA A 206 -10.30 -17.13 2.32
CA ALA A 206 -9.27 -16.57 1.44
C ALA A 206 -7.85 -16.72 1.99
N GLU A 207 -7.67 -16.59 3.31
CA GLU A 207 -6.37 -16.76 3.96
C GLU A 207 -5.88 -18.22 3.99
N THR A 208 -6.64 -19.20 3.50
CA THR A 208 -6.16 -20.59 3.35
C THR A 208 -5.48 -20.86 2.00
N PHE A 209 -5.58 -19.94 1.03
CA PHE A 209 -4.96 -20.10 -0.28
C PHE A 209 -3.48 -19.74 -0.24
N ASP A 210 -2.65 -20.57 -0.88
CA ASP A 210 -1.23 -20.27 -1.01
C ASP A 210 -1.03 -18.98 -1.82
N GLY A 211 -0.13 -18.12 -1.34
CA GLY A 211 0.09 -16.79 -1.89
C GLY A 211 -0.83 -15.67 -1.35
N ILE A 212 -1.82 -15.95 -0.50
CA ILE A 212 -2.58 -14.91 0.22
C ILE A 212 -2.05 -14.77 1.63
N GLN A 213 -1.49 -13.60 1.95
CA GLN A 213 -0.94 -13.34 3.28
C GLN A 213 -2.03 -12.94 4.28
N SER A 214 -3.04 -12.22 3.81
CA SER A 214 -4.16 -11.77 4.63
C SER A 214 -5.33 -11.31 3.77
N ALA A 215 -6.54 -11.36 4.32
CA ALA A 215 -7.75 -10.93 3.61
C ALA A 215 -8.78 -10.26 4.53
N LEU A 216 -9.63 -9.43 3.94
CA LEU A 216 -10.79 -8.82 4.59
C LEU A 216 -11.95 -8.74 3.59
N ALA A 217 -13.15 -9.14 4.02
CA ALA A 217 -14.36 -9.00 3.21
C ALA A 217 -15.27 -7.89 3.75
N LEU A 218 -15.83 -7.09 2.84
CA LEU A 218 -16.82 -6.06 3.11
C LEU A 218 -17.99 -6.21 2.13
N GLN A 219 -19.21 -5.86 2.55
CA GLN A 219 -20.33 -5.75 1.62
C GLN A 219 -20.32 -4.39 0.95
N TYR A 220 -20.58 -4.38 -0.36
CA TYR A 220 -20.90 -3.18 -1.11
C TYR A 220 -22.10 -3.46 -2.03
N ALA A 221 -23.21 -2.76 -1.77
CA ALA A 221 -24.49 -3.02 -2.42
C ALA A 221 -24.86 -4.53 -2.37
N GLN A 222 -25.00 -5.15 -3.55
CA GLN A 222 -25.36 -6.56 -3.73
C GLN A 222 -24.14 -7.48 -3.96
N SER A 223 -22.94 -7.01 -3.61
CA SER A 223 -21.68 -7.72 -3.83
C SER A 223 -20.82 -7.80 -2.58
N VAL A 224 -19.86 -8.72 -2.61
CA VAL A 224 -18.78 -8.84 -1.64
C VAL A 224 -17.49 -8.28 -2.23
N LEU A 225 -16.93 -7.27 -1.56
CA LEU A 225 -15.57 -6.80 -1.79
C LEU A 225 -14.61 -7.65 -0.95
N LEU A 226 -13.70 -8.36 -1.59
CA LEU A 226 -12.67 -9.16 -0.94
C LEU A 226 -11.31 -8.50 -1.14
N PHE A 227 -10.86 -7.76 -0.14
CA PHE A 227 -9.53 -7.18 -0.10
C PHE A 227 -8.52 -8.26 0.26
N VAL A 228 -7.43 -8.36 -0.50
CA VAL A 228 -6.40 -9.38 -0.32
C VAL A 228 -5.01 -8.78 -0.41
N HIS A 229 -4.14 -9.13 0.54
CA HIS A 229 -2.72 -8.87 0.43
C HIS A 229 -2.05 -10.10 -0.19
N VAL A 230 -1.52 -9.94 -1.39
CA VAL A 230 -1.03 -11.05 -2.22
C VAL A 230 0.49 -11.07 -2.22
N LYS A 231 1.09 -12.25 -2.06
CA LYS A 231 2.55 -12.44 -2.15
C LYS A 231 3.05 -12.41 -3.61
N ASN A 232 2.21 -12.81 -4.58
CA ASN A 232 2.48 -12.86 -6.02
C ASN A 232 1.21 -12.56 -6.84
N ASN A 233 1.29 -11.77 -7.92
CA ASN A 233 0.12 -11.30 -8.70
C ASN A 233 -0.71 -12.40 -9.41
N SER A 234 -0.25 -13.65 -9.46
CA SER A 234 -0.91 -14.75 -10.18
C SER A 234 -2.11 -15.40 -9.47
N VAL A 235 -2.43 -15.02 -8.22
CA VAL A 235 -3.36 -15.76 -7.34
C VAL A 235 -4.85 -15.40 -7.51
N GLN A 236 -5.18 -14.29 -8.18
CA GLN A 236 -6.56 -13.76 -8.21
C GLN A 236 -7.59 -14.68 -8.91
N SER A 237 -7.21 -15.32 -10.02
CA SER A 237 -8.13 -16.13 -10.83
C SER A 237 -8.46 -17.48 -10.17
N GLU A 238 -7.53 -18.06 -9.42
CA GLU A 238 -7.72 -19.29 -8.65
C GLU A 238 -8.49 -19.05 -7.36
N LEU A 239 -8.27 -17.91 -6.70
CA LEU A 239 -9.03 -17.48 -5.53
C LEU A 239 -10.52 -17.35 -5.85
N LEU A 240 -10.86 -16.65 -6.94
CA LEU A 240 -12.25 -16.45 -7.36
C LEU A 240 -12.97 -17.77 -7.62
N LYS A 241 -12.31 -18.75 -8.26
CA LYS A 241 -12.92 -20.06 -8.53
C LYS A 241 -13.31 -20.81 -7.26
N ASN A 242 -12.50 -20.72 -6.21
CA ASN A 242 -12.69 -21.53 -4.99
C ASN A 242 -13.46 -20.81 -3.86
N ILE A 243 -13.53 -19.48 -3.89
CA ILE A 243 -14.35 -18.67 -2.97
C ILE A 243 -15.77 -18.44 -3.47
N SER A 244 -16.00 -18.51 -4.79
CA SER A 244 -17.30 -18.25 -5.39
C SER A 244 -18.43 -19.06 -4.72
N ILE A 245 -19.45 -18.34 -4.28
CA ILE A 245 -20.71 -18.89 -3.80
C ILE A 245 -21.75 -18.59 -4.89
N ALA A 246 -22.46 -19.60 -5.37
CA ALA A 246 -23.48 -19.42 -6.40
C ALA A 246 -24.51 -18.36 -5.96
N GLY A 247 -24.74 -17.35 -6.81
CA GLY A 247 -25.64 -16.23 -6.54
C GLY A 247 -25.02 -15.03 -5.79
N LEU A 248 -23.76 -15.14 -5.34
CA LEU A 248 -22.99 -14.02 -4.80
C LEU A 248 -21.93 -13.55 -5.79
N LEU A 249 -21.83 -12.23 -5.91
CA LEU A 249 -20.83 -11.57 -6.75
C LEU A 249 -19.64 -11.13 -5.89
N PHE A 250 -18.44 -11.48 -6.33
CA PHE A 250 -17.17 -11.17 -5.65
C PHE A 250 -16.34 -10.20 -6.47
N ILE A 251 -15.83 -9.16 -5.82
CA ILE A 251 -14.83 -8.23 -6.37
C ILE A 251 -13.56 -8.39 -5.53
N VAL A 252 -12.50 -8.92 -6.12
CA VAL A 252 -11.21 -9.12 -5.43
C VAL A 252 -10.34 -7.88 -5.65
N ILE A 253 -9.84 -7.32 -4.55
CA ILE A 253 -9.10 -6.06 -4.54
C ILE A 253 -7.70 -6.35 -3.97
N PRO A 254 -6.64 -6.40 -4.79
CA PRO A 254 -5.28 -6.55 -4.29
C PRO A 254 -4.88 -5.29 -3.53
N MET A 255 -4.27 -5.49 -2.36
CA MET A 255 -3.77 -4.44 -1.47
C MET A 255 -2.27 -4.61 -1.29
N GLU A 256 -1.51 -3.53 -1.46
CA GLU A 256 -0.07 -3.50 -1.13
C GLU A 256 0.16 -3.31 0.37
N SER A 257 -0.76 -2.60 1.04
CA SER A 257 -0.73 -2.39 2.48
C SER A 257 -2.14 -2.23 3.05
N TRP A 258 -2.31 -2.55 4.33
CA TRP A 258 -3.57 -2.37 5.05
C TRP A 258 -3.64 -0.97 5.67
N PRO A 259 -4.65 -0.15 5.33
CA PRO A 259 -4.90 1.05 6.11
C PRO A 259 -5.30 0.63 7.52
N LEU A 260 -4.67 1.21 8.53
CA LEU A 260 -4.97 0.93 9.92
C LEU A 260 -5.60 2.16 10.59
N THR A 261 -6.52 1.88 11.51
CA THR A 261 -7.03 2.84 12.49
C THR A 261 -5.92 3.25 13.45
N LEU A 262 -6.14 4.32 14.21
CA LEU A 262 -5.23 4.73 15.30
C LEU A 262 -4.95 3.57 16.29
N ASN A 263 -5.95 2.71 16.52
CA ASN A 263 -5.87 1.57 17.43
C ASN A 263 -5.17 0.33 16.80
N GLY A 264 -4.63 0.44 15.58
CA GLY A 264 -3.90 -0.64 14.91
C GLY A 264 -4.77 -1.75 14.31
N LYS A 265 -6.10 -1.58 14.27
CA LYS A 265 -7.03 -2.48 13.54
C LYS A 265 -7.18 -2.02 12.08
N VAL A 266 -7.57 -2.90 11.16
CA VAL A 266 -7.84 -2.49 9.76
C VAL A 266 -8.95 -1.43 9.70
N ASP A 267 -8.67 -0.33 9.00
CA ASP A 267 -9.61 0.75 8.76
C ASP A 267 -10.54 0.41 7.59
N ARG A 268 -11.72 -0.11 7.94
CA ARG A 268 -12.76 -0.49 6.98
C ARG A 268 -13.31 0.71 6.20
N GLN A 269 -13.36 1.89 6.80
CA GLN A 269 -13.86 3.10 6.12
C GLN A 269 -12.87 3.55 5.06
N LYS A 270 -11.57 3.56 5.39
CA LYS A 270 -10.51 3.88 4.44
C LYS A 270 -10.41 2.87 3.30
N LEU A 271 -10.61 1.57 3.58
CA LEU A 271 -10.72 0.56 2.51
C LEU A 271 -11.89 0.83 1.55
N MET A 272 -13.06 1.21 2.09
CA MET A 272 -14.20 1.60 1.26
C MET A 272 -13.91 2.87 0.45
N GLN A 273 -13.17 3.82 0.99
CA GLN A 273 -12.72 5.01 0.27
C GLN A 273 -11.74 4.62 -0.86
N ILE A 274 -10.75 3.77 -0.59
CA ILE A 274 -9.81 3.25 -1.60
C ILE A 274 -10.55 2.57 -2.74
N PHE A 275 -11.53 1.72 -2.43
CA PHE A 275 -12.38 1.10 -3.45
C PHE A 275 -13.14 2.14 -4.28
N LYS A 276 -13.75 3.13 -3.63
CA LYS A 276 -14.48 4.23 -4.31
C LYS A 276 -13.58 5.20 -5.07
N GLN A 277 -12.31 5.31 -4.71
CA GLN A 277 -11.32 6.18 -5.37
C GLN A 277 -10.57 5.46 -6.49
N ARG A 278 -10.61 4.12 -6.54
CA ARG A 278 -10.08 3.32 -7.65
C ARG A 278 -10.78 3.56 -9.00
N ASP A 279 -11.84 4.37 -9.02
CA ASP A 279 -12.49 4.92 -10.22
C ASP A 279 -11.49 5.57 -11.22
N PHE A 280 -10.28 5.98 -10.78
CA PHE A 280 -9.30 6.70 -11.63
C PHE A 280 -8.32 5.83 -12.45
N VAL A 281 -8.30 4.50 -12.28
CA VAL A 281 -7.34 3.61 -13.00
C VAL A 281 -8.02 2.64 -13.97
N PHE A 282 -9.35 2.59 -14.01
CA PHE A 282 -10.07 1.69 -14.92
C PHE A 282 -9.91 2.16 -16.36
N THR A 283 -9.11 1.45 -17.16
CA THR A 283 -8.82 1.85 -18.54
C THR A 283 -9.90 1.35 -19.52
N VAL A 284 -9.92 1.90 -20.74
CA VAL A 284 -10.76 1.37 -21.82
C VAL A 284 -10.39 -0.07 -22.16
N ASN A 285 -9.13 -0.46 -21.96
CA ASN A 285 -8.68 -1.85 -22.12
C ASN A 285 -9.27 -2.76 -21.04
N ASP A 286 -9.31 -2.31 -19.78
CA ASP A 286 -9.96 -3.05 -18.68
C ASP A 286 -11.47 -3.21 -18.93
N LEU A 287 -12.11 -2.17 -19.51
CA LEU A 287 -13.51 -2.25 -19.93
C LEU A 287 -13.71 -3.23 -21.09
N SER A 288 -12.79 -3.24 -22.07
CA SER A 288 -12.81 -4.19 -23.18
C SER A 288 -12.68 -5.63 -22.70
N ASP A 289 -11.73 -5.89 -21.80
CA ASP A 289 -11.54 -7.20 -21.20
C ASP A 289 -12.74 -7.62 -20.36
N LEU A 290 -13.36 -6.69 -19.63
CA LEU A 290 -14.59 -6.94 -18.89
C LEU A 290 -15.74 -7.31 -19.84
N LEU A 291 -16.03 -6.50 -20.85
CA LEU A 291 -17.13 -6.70 -21.80
C LEU A 291 -16.94 -7.97 -22.64
N SER A 292 -15.70 -8.34 -22.97
CA SER A 292 -15.41 -9.59 -23.70
C SER A 292 -15.88 -10.83 -22.93
N LYS A 293 -15.80 -10.82 -21.59
CA LYS A 293 -16.34 -11.89 -20.73
C LYS A 293 -17.86 -11.98 -20.82
N PHE A 294 -18.53 -10.91 -21.22
CA PHE A 294 -19.96 -10.87 -21.51
C PHE A 294 -20.31 -11.27 -22.95
N GLY A 295 -19.31 -11.51 -23.81
CA GLY A 295 -19.49 -11.76 -25.23
C GLY A 295 -19.66 -10.48 -26.05
N ILE A 296 -19.26 -9.33 -25.51
CA ILE A 296 -19.41 -8.00 -26.12
C ILE A 296 -18.04 -7.50 -26.57
N CYS A 297 -17.90 -7.22 -27.86
CA CYS A 297 -16.71 -6.63 -28.44
C CYS A 297 -16.86 -5.12 -28.55
N LEU A 298 -16.09 -4.39 -27.76
CA LEU A 298 -16.12 -2.93 -27.66
C LEU A 298 -15.90 -2.21 -29.01
N LYS A 299 -15.13 -2.82 -29.94
CA LYS A 299 -14.88 -2.28 -31.28
C LYS A 299 -16.02 -2.53 -32.28
N ASN A 300 -16.63 -3.72 -32.21
CA ASN A 300 -17.54 -4.21 -33.26
C ASN A 300 -19.02 -4.04 -32.91
N ASP A 301 -19.35 -3.98 -31.61
CA ASP A 301 -20.73 -4.01 -31.13
C ASP A 301 -21.23 -2.64 -30.66
N ARG A 302 -20.55 -1.53 -31.02
CA ARG A 302 -20.87 -0.16 -30.53
C ARG A 302 -22.34 0.22 -30.74
N GLU A 303 -22.88 -0.05 -31.92
CA GLU A 303 -24.26 0.28 -32.29
C GLU A 303 -25.28 -0.80 -31.88
N ARG A 304 -24.81 -1.94 -31.36
CA ARG A 304 -25.70 -3.03 -30.95
C ARG A 304 -26.18 -2.82 -29.53
N THR A 305 -27.40 -3.28 -29.26
CA THR A 305 -27.97 -3.24 -27.92
C THR A 305 -27.52 -4.44 -27.09
N PHE A 306 -27.44 -4.26 -25.78
CA PHE A 306 -27.05 -5.33 -24.85
C PHE A 306 -28.01 -6.53 -24.93
N ALA A 307 -29.30 -6.28 -25.13
CA ALA A 307 -30.29 -7.32 -25.40
C ALA A 307 -29.97 -8.11 -26.68
N ALA A 308 -29.62 -7.42 -27.79
CA ALA A 308 -29.25 -8.06 -29.06
C ALA A 308 -27.90 -8.81 -29.01
N LEU A 309 -27.09 -8.56 -27.99
CA LEU A 309 -25.85 -9.27 -27.69
C LEU A 309 -26.06 -10.45 -26.74
N GLY A 310 -27.32 -10.75 -26.38
CA GLY A 310 -27.68 -11.89 -25.54
C GLY A 310 -27.40 -11.66 -24.05
N LEU A 311 -27.35 -10.40 -23.60
CA LEU A 311 -27.17 -10.09 -22.18
C LEU A 311 -28.46 -10.43 -21.41
N THR A 312 -28.41 -11.48 -20.58
CA THR A 312 -29.53 -11.88 -19.73
C THR A 312 -29.64 -11.01 -18.48
N SER A 313 -30.78 -11.06 -17.77
CA SER A 313 -30.99 -10.28 -16.54
C SER A 313 -29.93 -10.49 -15.46
N LEU A 314 -29.44 -11.72 -15.30
CA LEU A 314 -28.36 -12.03 -14.36
C LEU A 314 -27.03 -11.37 -14.78
N ARG A 315 -26.69 -11.44 -16.08
CA ARG A 315 -25.45 -10.87 -16.64
C ARG A 315 -25.49 -9.35 -16.68
N ALA A 316 -26.65 -8.76 -16.96
CA ALA A 316 -26.89 -7.32 -16.90
C ALA A 316 -26.69 -6.77 -15.48
N THR A 317 -27.15 -7.51 -14.47
CA THR A 317 -26.94 -7.16 -13.06
C THR A 317 -25.45 -7.22 -12.71
N GLU A 318 -24.76 -8.28 -13.14
CA GLU A 318 -23.31 -8.41 -12.94
C GLU A 318 -22.53 -7.26 -13.60
N LEU A 319 -22.85 -6.93 -14.85
CA LEU A 319 -22.19 -5.84 -15.57
C LEU A 319 -22.48 -4.47 -14.93
N THR A 320 -23.72 -4.25 -14.47
CA THR A 320 -24.12 -3.04 -13.73
C THR A 320 -23.21 -2.83 -12.54
N ILE A 321 -23.09 -3.81 -11.65
CA ILE A 321 -22.31 -3.62 -10.42
C ILE A 321 -20.81 -3.41 -10.71
N LYS A 322 -20.30 -4.09 -11.75
CA LYS A 322 -18.90 -3.94 -12.16
C LYS A 322 -18.59 -2.61 -12.84
N THR A 323 -19.59 -1.82 -13.22
CA THR A 323 -19.38 -0.57 -13.98
C THR A 323 -20.14 0.63 -13.43
N GLU A 324 -21.03 0.46 -12.47
CA GLU A 324 -21.82 1.53 -11.84
C GLU A 324 -20.93 2.57 -11.14
N HIS A 325 -19.84 2.12 -10.52
CA HIS A 325 -18.86 3.03 -9.91
C HIS A 325 -18.17 3.94 -10.94
N LEU A 326 -18.12 3.53 -12.21
CA LEU A 326 -17.53 4.28 -13.31
C LEU A 326 -18.48 5.34 -13.90
N LEU A 327 -19.74 5.43 -13.47
CA LEU A 327 -20.72 6.33 -14.07
C LEU A 327 -20.40 7.82 -13.82
N LYS A 328 -20.65 8.65 -14.84
CA LYS A 328 -20.64 10.12 -14.74
C LYS A 328 -21.63 10.61 -13.69
N GLN A 329 -22.84 10.03 -13.71
CA GLN A 329 -23.91 10.29 -12.76
C GLN A 329 -24.23 9.00 -11.99
N ARG A 330 -24.05 9.02 -10.68
CA ARG A 330 -24.17 7.80 -9.85
C ARG A 330 -25.60 7.29 -9.70
N ASP A 331 -26.61 8.12 -9.95
CA ASP A 331 -28.03 7.73 -9.84
C ASP A 331 -28.63 7.21 -11.16
N PHE A 332 -27.80 7.02 -12.19
CA PHE A 332 -28.27 6.54 -13.48
C PHE A 332 -28.74 5.06 -13.37
N PRO A 333 -29.94 4.70 -13.86
CA PRO A 333 -30.51 3.36 -13.69
C PRO A 333 -29.87 2.35 -14.67
N LEU A 334 -28.60 2.03 -14.45
CA LEU A 334 -27.76 1.30 -15.38
C LEU A 334 -28.27 -0.13 -15.67
N LEU A 335 -28.89 -0.80 -14.69
CA LEU A 335 -29.52 -2.09 -14.91
C LEU A 335 -30.68 -2.00 -15.92
N GLN A 336 -31.54 -0.98 -15.77
CA GLN A 336 -32.66 -0.78 -16.70
C GLN A 336 -32.15 -0.42 -18.09
N TYR A 337 -31.04 0.33 -18.15
CA TYR A 337 -30.36 0.60 -19.41
C TYR A 337 -29.92 -0.69 -20.09
N PHE A 338 -29.18 -1.59 -19.43
CA PHE A 338 -28.74 -2.85 -20.05
C PHE A 338 -29.87 -3.80 -20.47
N LEU A 339 -31.04 -3.69 -19.85
CA LEU A 339 -32.23 -4.47 -20.18
C LEU A 339 -33.14 -3.82 -21.23
N SER A 340 -32.82 -2.62 -21.67
CA SER A 340 -33.59 -1.92 -22.69
C SER A 340 -33.27 -2.43 -24.10
N ASP A 341 -34.30 -2.52 -24.94
CA ASP A 341 -34.17 -2.86 -26.36
C ASP A 341 -33.52 -1.76 -27.21
N THR A 342 -33.27 -0.59 -26.62
CA THR A 342 -32.73 0.60 -27.33
C THR A 342 -31.35 1.03 -26.86
N ALA A 343 -30.87 0.47 -25.75
CA ALA A 343 -29.63 0.86 -25.12
C ALA A 343 -28.41 0.23 -25.81
N THR A 344 -27.60 1.06 -26.47
CA THR A 344 -26.41 0.61 -27.21
C THR A 344 -25.16 0.58 -26.34
N VAL A 345 -24.16 -0.18 -26.78
CA VAL A 345 -22.82 -0.19 -26.16
C VAL A 345 -22.19 1.20 -26.24
N ALA A 346 -22.36 1.94 -27.34
CA ALA A 346 -21.88 3.31 -27.48
C ALA A 346 -22.48 4.25 -26.42
N GLY A 347 -23.80 4.23 -26.26
CA GLY A 347 -24.47 5.04 -25.24
C GLY A 347 -24.06 4.65 -23.82
N PHE A 348 -23.70 3.39 -23.57
CA PHE A 348 -23.12 2.98 -22.29
C PHE A 348 -21.76 3.64 -22.05
N LEU A 349 -20.88 3.70 -23.06
CA LEU A 349 -19.58 4.36 -22.94
C LEU A 349 -19.71 5.85 -22.62
N ASP A 350 -20.70 6.51 -23.22
CA ASP A 350 -20.97 7.93 -22.97
C ASP A 350 -21.38 8.22 -21.53
N LEU A 351 -21.96 7.23 -20.84
CA LEU A 351 -22.35 7.33 -19.44
C LEU A 351 -21.18 7.18 -18.46
N LEU A 352 -20.02 6.68 -18.89
CA LEU A 352 -18.87 6.39 -18.04
C LEU A 352 -17.88 7.56 -17.97
N LYS A 353 -17.25 7.79 -16.82
CA LYS A 353 -16.17 8.76 -16.63
C LYS A 353 -14.87 8.18 -17.19
N PHE A 354 -14.59 8.44 -18.46
CA PHE A 354 -13.25 8.31 -19.01
C PHE A 354 -12.72 9.69 -19.38
N GLY A 355 -11.46 9.99 -19.04
CA GLY A 355 -10.74 11.12 -19.64
C GLY A 355 -10.71 10.94 -21.17
N GLU A 356 -10.67 12.05 -21.90
CA GLU A 356 -10.83 12.09 -23.36
C GLU A 356 -10.17 10.90 -24.07
N VAL A 357 -10.99 10.18 -24.83
CA VAL A 357 -10.59 8.90 -25.41
C VAL A 357 -9.64 9.13 -26.58
N PHE A 358 -8.36 8.90 -26.37
CA PHE A 358 -7.40 8.73 -27.47
C PHE A 358 -7.68 7.40 -28.17
N TRP A 359 -8.55 7.45 -29.16
CA TRP A 359 -8.69 6.40 -30.17
C TRP A 359 -7.63 6.62 -31.24
N ASP A 360 -6.38 6.23 -31.02
CA ASP A 360 -5.53 5.82 -32.13
C ASP A 360 -4.29 5.01 -31.73
N ALA A 361 -3.88 4.22 -32.72
CA ALA A 361 -2.78 3.26 -32.84
C ALA A 361 -2.93 1.89 -32.12
N PRO A 362 -2.78 0.77 -32.88
CA PRO A 362 -2.65 -0.54 -32.27
C PRO A 362 -1.32 -0.60 -31.51
N LEU A 363 -1.39 -0.76 -30.19
CA LEU A 363 -0.31 -1.41 -29.48
C LEU A 363 -0.27 -2.86 -29.98
N SER A 364 0.52 -3.11 -31.03
CA SER A 364 1.01 -4.45 -31.29
C SER A 364 1.69 -4.88 -30.00
N CYS A 365 1.11 -5.88 -29.34
CA CYS A 365 1.75 -6.56 -28.23
C CYS A 365 3.13 -7.02 -28.74
N SER A 366 4.18 -6.30 -28.36
CA SER A 366 5.53 -6.74 -28.58
C SER A 366 5.67 -8.06 -27.83
N GLN A 367 6.02 -9.11 -28.57
CA GLN A 367 6.37 -10.44 -28.08
C GLN A 367 6.90 -10.38 -26.65
N GLY A 368 6.29 -11.14 -25.75
CA GLY A 368 6.81 -11.30 -24.40
C GLY A 368 8.27 -11.72 -24.48
N TYR A 369 9.17 -10.84 -24.07
CA TYR A 369 10.58 -11.16 -23.97
C TYR A 369 10.75 -12.09 -22.77
N VAL A 370 11.07 -13.35 -23.04
CA VAL A 370 11.65 -14.21 -22.02
C VAL A 370 13.08 -13.71 -21.82
N ILE A 371 13.30 -12.95 -20.74
CA ILE A 371 14.65 -12.64 -20.26
C ILE A 371 15.25 -13.97 -19.81
N LYS A 372 16.01 -14.61 -20.69
CA LYS A 372 16.87 -15.73 -20.31
C LYS A 372 18.06 -15.15 -19.55
N PRO A 373 18.51 -15.78 -18.45
CA PRO A 373 19.75 -15.39 -17.80
C PRO A 373 20.84 -15.36 -18.86
N ALA A 374 21.45 -14.20 -19.10
CA ALA A 374 22.65 -14.14 -19.90
C ALA A 374 23.71 -15.00 -19.19
N ILE A 375 24.43 -15.81 -19.98
CA ILE A 375 25.60 -16.56 -19.53
C ILE A 375 26.48 -15.57 -18.76
N SER A 376 26.85 -15.90 -17.51
CA SER A 376 27.71 -15.05 -16.69
C SER A 376 29.03 -14.85 -17.43
N ARG A 377 29.22 -13.67 -18.03
CA ARG A 377 30.52 -13.24 -18.48
C ARG A 377 31.21 -12.63 -17.26
N GLU A 378 32.44 -13.07 -17.00
CA GLU A 378 33.28 -12.38 -16.03
C GLU A 378 33.53 -10.96 -16.53
N ILE A 379 33.16 -9.98 -15.73
CA ILE A 379 33.34 -8.55 -16.01
C ILE A 379 34.59 -8.12 -15.24
N TYR A 380 35.56 -7.57 -15.96
CA TYR A 380 36.78 -7.02 -15.37
C TYR A 380 36.76 -5.49 -15.50
N PRO A 381 37.22 -4.74 -14.48
CA PRO A 381 37.35 -3.29 -14.60
C PRO A 381 38.43 -2.94 -15.62
N GLU A 382 38.10 -2.11 -16.61
CA GLU A 382 39.04 -1.65 -17.64
C GLU A 382 39.91 -0.47 -17.15
N TRP A 383 39.31 0.45 -16.39
CA TRP A 383 39.97 1.58 -15.74
C TRP A 383 39.17 2.06 -14.53
N GLU A 384 39.80 2.89 -13.70
CA GLU A 384 39.17 3.54 -12.55
C GLU A 384 39.57 5.02 -12.47
N TYR A 385 38.70 5.87 -11.92
CA TYR A 385 38.96 7.30 -11.74
C TYR A 385 38.50 7.78 -10.36
N ASN A 386 39.38 8.44 -9.61
CA ASN A 386 39.11 8.89 -8.25
C ASN A 386 38.52 10.31 -8.19
N LEU A 387 37.24 10.41 -7.82
CA LEU A 387 36.51 11.68 -7.63
C LEU A 387 36.61 12.26 -6.21
N GLY A 388 37.35 11.63 -5.31
CA GLY A 388 37.70 12.11 -3.98
C GLY A 388 36.65 11.83 -2.89
N LYS A 389 35.38 11.60 -3.25
CA LYS A 389 34.29 11.17 -2.35
C LYS A 389 33.28 10.30 -3.10
N CYS A 390 32.24 9.84 -2.39
CA CYS A 390 31.14 9.03 -2.91
C CYS A 390 30.50 9.61 -4.18
N ILE A 391 30.00 8.70 -5.02
CA ILE A 391 29.31 8.97 -6.28
C ILE A 391 27.92 8.36 -6.14
N ASP A 392 26.92 9.20 -5.87
CA ASP A 392 25.52 8.78 -5.74
C ASP A 392 24.74 9.04 -7.04
N ALA A 393 25.23 9.97 -7.86
CA ALA A 393 24.71 10.29 -9.18
C ALA A 393 25.11 9.20 -10.20
N THR A 394 24.17 8.81 -11.07
CA THR A 394 24.47 7.86 -12.15
C THR A 394 25.37 8.53 -13.19
N PRO A 395 26.49 7.91 -13.63
CA PRO A 395 27.29 8.41 -14.74
C PRO A 395 26.45 8.57 -16.01
N VAL A 396 26.63 9.67 -16.73
CA VAL A 396 25.95 9.93 -18.00
C VAL A 396 26.93 9.77 -19.14
N VAL A 397 26.67 8.85 -20.05
CA VAL A 397 27.49 8.65 -21.25
C VAL A 397 26.80 9.29 -22.43
N GLU A 398 27.44 10.27 -23.05
CA GLU A 398 26.89 10.96 -24.21
C GLU A 398 28.01 11.53 -25.07
N SER A 399 27.84 11.51 -26.40
CA SER A 399 28.83 12.03 -27.36
C SER A 399 30.28 11.53 -27.11
N GLY A 400 30.44 10.27 -26.71
CA GLY A 400 31.76 9.65 -26.46
C GLY A 400 32.45 10.11 -25.17
N SER A 401 31.76 10.83 -24.30
CA SER A 401 32.24 11.27 -22.99
C SER A 401 31.37 10.72 -21.86
N VAL A 402 31.96 10.56 -20.68
CA VAL A 402 31.32 10.16 -19.44
C VAL A 402 31.31 11.35 -18.49
N PHE A 403 30.14 11.80 -18.06
CA PHE A 403 29.96 12.89 -17.12
C PHE A 403 29.58 12.34 -15.74
N VAL A 404 30.33 12.73 -14.71
CA VAL A 404 30.16 12.19 -13.35
C VAL A 404 30.29 13.29 -12.30
N GLY A 405 29.36 13.30 -11.34
CA GLY A 405 29.39 14.17 -10.17
C GLY A 405 29.66 13.42 -8.87
N SER A 406 30.28 14.09 -7.91
CA SER A 406 30.65 13.50 -6.61
C SER A 406 30.25 14.38 -5.42
N HIS A 407 30.19 13.77 -4.23
CA HIS A 407 30.04 14.46 -2.96
C HIS A 407 31.22 15.39 -2.61
N SER A 408 32.32 15.32 -3.36
CA SER A 408 33.42 16.28 -3.24
C SER A 408 33.07 17.65 -3.83
N GLY A 409 32.01 17.77 -4.63
CA GLY A 409 31.71 18.95 -5.43
C GLY A 409 32.40 18.95 -6.80
N ARG A 410 33.19 17.92 -7.11
CA ARG A 410 33.84 17.74 -8.41
C ARG A 410 32.85 17.16 -9.41
N PHE A 411 32.68 17.85 -10.54
CA PHE A 411 31.96 17.37 -11.73
C PHE A 411 32.97 17.22 -12.88
N VAL A 412 33.07 16.03 -13.45
CA VAL A 412 34.15 15.65 -14.36
C VAL A 412 33.60 15.09 -15.66
N SER A 413 34.24 15.42 -16.77
CA SER A 413 34.11 14.72 -18.04
C SER A 413 35.33 13.83 -18.28
N LEU A 414 35.09 12.55 -18.54
CA LEU A 414 36.09 11.56 -18.92
C LEU A 414 35.80 11.06 -20.34
N SER A 415 36.82 10.66 -21.08
CA SER A 415 36.66 9.82 -22.27
C SER A 415 36.30 8.38 -21.88
N LEU A 416 35.82 7.58 -22.84
CA LEU A 416 35.42 6.18 -22.60
C LEU A 416 36.57 5.27 -22.12
N ASP A 417 37.82 5.66 -22.35
CA ASP A 417 39.04 5.00 -21.87
C ASP A 417 39.53 5.53 -20.51
N GLY A 418 38.78 6.44 -19.87
CA GLY A 418 39.05 6.94 -18.52
C GLY A 418 39.94 8.18 -18.45
N ALA A 419 40.41 8.74 -19.58
CA ALA A 419 41.19 9.97 -19.56
C ALA A 419 40.31 11.20 -19.23
N LYS A 420 40.83 12.13 -18.42
CA LYS A 420 40.09 13.35 -18.06
C LYS A 420 40.08 14.36 -19.21
N ASN A 421 38.89 14.69 -19.70
CA ASN A 421 38.68 15.79 -20.65
C ASN A 421 38.75 17.14 -19.92
N TRP A 422 37.91 17.32 -18.90
CA TRP A 422 37.84 18.53 -18.09
C TRP A 422 37.20 18.25 -16.73
N GLU A 423 37.33 19.21 -15.80
CA GLU A 423 36.76 19.13 -14.46
C GLU A 423 36.38 20.53 -13.98
N VAL A 424 35.25 20.61 -13.27
CA VAL A 424 34.77 21.82 -12.62
C VAL A 424 34.36 21.51 -11.18
N GLU A 425 34.65 22.43 -10.28
CA GLU A 425 34.23 22.36 -8.88
C GLU A 425 32.99 23.23 -8.67
N ILE A 426 31.91 22.63 -8.18
CA ILE A 426 30.66 23.32 -7.88
C ILE A 426 30.39 23.32 -6.36
N GLY A 427 29.68 24.34 -5.88
CA GLY A 427 29.61 24.72 -4.46
C GLY A 427 28.84 23.80 -3.52
N GLY A 428 28.73 22.50 -3.80
CA GLY A 428 28.00 21.55 -2.97
C GLY A 428 28.15 20.10 -3.45
N ARG A 429 27.66 19.16 -2.65
CA ARG A 429 27.64 17.73 -3.01
C ARG A 429 26.76 17.50 -4.22
N ILE A 430 27.19 16.64 -5.14
CA ILE A 430 26.43 16.29 -6.34
C ILE A 430 25.81 14.92 -6.13
N GLU A 431 24.50 14.92 -5.94
CA GLU A 431 23.68 13.71 -5.76
C GLU A 431 22.70 13.53 -6.93
N ALA A 432 22.33 14.61 -7.61
CA ALA A 432 21.48 14.54 -8.79
C ALA A 432 22.27 14.01 -9.99
N THR A 433 21.67 13.05 -10.71
CA THR A 433 22.17 12.64 -12.02
C THR A 433 22.06 13.83 -12.98
N ALA A 434 23.12 14.12 -13.73
CA ALA A 434 23.14 15.21 -14.70
C ALA A 434 22.27 14.89 -15.93
N CYS A 435 21.89 15.92 -16.69
CA CYS A 435 21.26 15.78 -18.00
C CYS A 435 22.10 16.49 -19.04
N TYR A 436 22.43 15.80 -20.13
CA TYR A 436 23.09 16.39 -21.30
C TYR A 436 22.07 16.53 -22.42
N GLN A 437 22.02 17.68 -23.07
CA GLN A 437 21.32 17.87 -24.33
C GLN A 437 21.98 19.00 -25.11
N SER A 438 22.20 18.79 -26.41
CA SER A 438 22.65 19.84 -27.34
C SER A 438 23.91 20.60 -26.88
N GLY A 439 24.84 19.89 -26.23
CA GLY A 439 26.10 20.45 -25.74
C GLY A 439 26.02 21.13 -24.37
N ILE A 440 24.83 21.22 -23.76
CA ILE A 440 24.62 21.78 -22.43
C ILE A 440 24.39 20.65 -21.42
N ILE A 441 24.99 20.79 -20.24
CA ILE A 441 24.79 19.91 -19.11
C ILE A 441 24.04 20.65 -18.00
N ALA A 442 22.92 20.11 -17.54
CA ALA A 442 22.23 20.57 -16.35
C ALA A 442 22.49 19.62 -15.17
N VAL A 443 22.91 20.17 -14.03
CA VAL A 443 23.17 19.39 -12.81
C VAL A 443 22.77 20.15 -11.54
N GLY A 444 22.06 19.46 -10.65
CA GLY A 444 21.65 19.99 -9.34
C GLY A 444 22.63 19.61 -8.23
N CYS A 445 22.78 20.48 -7.24
CA CYS A 445 23.61 20.20 -6.06
C CYS A 445 22.83 20.26 -4.74
N TYR A 446 23.44 19.70 -3.70
CA TYR A 446 22.91 19.67 -2.34
C TYR A 446 22.78 21.06 -1.70
N SER A 447 23.57 22.06 -2.13
CA SER A 447 23.43 23.44 -1.67
C SER A 447 22.26 24.20 -2.32
N GLY A 448 21.45 23.52 -3.14
CA GLY A 448 20.25 24.09 -3.73
C GLY A 448 20.52 25.00 -4.92
N CYS A 449 21.59 24.74 -5.67
CA CYS A 449 21.89 25.45 -6.90
C CYS A 449 21.83 24.49 -8.09
N LEU A 450 21.16 24.91 -9.15
CA LEU A 450 21.24 24.29 -10.47
C LEU A 450 22.40 24.93 -11.23
N TYR A 451 23.24 24.12 -11.87
CA TYR A 451 24.33 24.56 -12.73
C TYR A 451 24.06 24.13 -14.16
N LEU A 452 24.23 25.07 -15.09
CA LEU A 452 24.36 24.78 -16.51
C LEU A 452 25.82 24.89 -16.92
N ILE A 453 26.34 23.84 -17.53
CA ILE A 453 27.75 23.67 -17.84
C ILE A 453 27.89 23.36 -19.33
N ASP A 454 28.86 23.98 -19.99
CA ASP A 454 29.26 23.64 -21.35
C ASP A 454 29.88 22.24 -21.38
N GLY A 455 29.27 21.31 -22.12
CA GLY A 455 29.69 19.92 -22.16
C GLY A 455 31.05 19.68 -22.80
N LYS A 456 31.56 20.64 -23.59
CA LYS A 456 32.85 20.54 -24.29
C LYS A 456 34.03 20.95 -23.42
N ASN A 457 33.88 21.99 -22.59
CA ASN A 457 35.00 22.58 -21.85
C ASN A 457 34.79 22.69 -20.33
N GLY A 458 33.59 22.36 -19.81
CA GLY A 458 33.28 22.40 -18.38
C GLY A 458 33.02 23.79 -17.82
N GLN A 459 32.92 24.82 -18.67
CA GLN A 459 32.63 26.19 -18.23
C GLN A 459 31.20 26.30 -17.73
N ILE A 460 30.99 26.93 -16.57
CA ILE A 460 29.65 27.21 -16.04
C ILE A 460 29.04 28.35 -16.87
N ILE A 461 27.95 28.04 -17.58
CA ILE A 461 27.18 28.97 -18.41
C ILE A 461 26.25 29.80 -17.52
N TRP A 462 25.54 29.13 -16.61
CA TRP A 462 24.54 29.77 -15.75
C TRP A 462 24.35 29.01 -14.44
N GLN A 463 23.86 29.71 -13.42
CA GLN A 463 23.55 29.18 -12.09
C GLN A 463 22.22 29.72 -11.61
N TYR A 464 21.39 28.86 -11.02
CA TYR A 464 20.09 29.23 -10.48
C TYR A 464 19.90 28.67 -9.07
N GLN A 465 19.66 29.55 -8.09
CA GLN A 465 19.55 29.21 -6.67
C GLN A 465 18.08 28.98 -6.25
N VAL A 466 17.83 27.91 -5.51
CA VAL A 466 16.53 27.57 -4.90
C VAL A 466 16.65 27.37 -3.37
N GLY A 467 15.54 27.06 -2.70
CA GLY A 467 15.45 27.08 -1.25
C GLY A 467 16.04 25.86 -0.53
N ASN A 468 16.36 24.78 -1.25
CA ASN A 468 16.89 23.54 -0.69
C ASN A 468 17.56 22.68 -1.78
N ALA A 469 18.17 21.57 -1.36
CA ALA A 469 18.88 20.63 -2.22
C ALA A 469 18.09 20.21 -3.48
N ILE A 470 18.79 20.17 -4.62
CA ILE A 470 18.28 19.61 -5.86
C ILE A 470 18.88 18.21 -5.99
N LYS A 471 18.05 17.19 -5.73
CA LYS A 471 18.44 15.78 -5.85
C LYS A 471 17.79 15.06 -7.03
N SER A 472 16.71 15.61 -7.59
CA SER A 472 16.12 15.11 -8.82
C SER A 472 17.04 15.39 -10.00
N ARG A 473 17.10 14.48 -10.99
CA ARG A 473 17.75 14.78 -12.29
C ARG A 473 17.01 15.93 -12.97
N PRO A 474 17.67 17.05 -13.30
CA PRO A 474 17.09 18.07 -14.15
C PRO A 474 16.82 17.50 -15.55
N VAL A 475 15.80 18.01 -16.24
CA VAL A 475 15.49 17.60 -17.61
C VAL A 475 15.59 18.82 -18.51
N LEU A 476 16.47 18.73 -19.50
CA LEU A 476 16.55 19.68 -20.61
C LEU A 476 15.56 19.23 -21.71
N PHE A 477 15.00 20.19 -22.43
CA PHE A 477 14.13 19.94 -23.59
C PHE A 477 14.11 21.18 -24.49
N ASP A 478 13.39 21.11 -25.62
CA ASP A 478 13.36 22.15 -26.65
C ASP A 478 14.78 22.59 -27.05
N ASP A 479 15.61 21.62 -27.47
CA ASP A 479 17.02 21.87 -27.84
C ASP A 479 17.87 22.53 -26.74
N ALA A 480 17.58 22.18 -25.48
CA ALA A 480 18.18 22.76 -24.27
C ALA A 480 17.85 24.25 -24.04
N GLU A 481 16.80 24.78 -24.66
CA GLU A 481 16.29 26.13 -24.36
C GLU A 481 15.51 26.18 -23.04
N LYS A 482 15.01 25.05 -22.52
CA LYS A 482 14.26 24.98 -21.26
C LYS A 482 14.78 23.88 -20.34
N CYS A 483 14.59 24.09 -19.03
CA CYS A 483 14.95 23.11 -18.01
C CYS A 483 13.87 22.99 -16.94
N VAL A 484 13.48 21.75 -16.62
CA VAL A 484 12.57 21.42 -15.53
C VAL A 484 13.25 20.56 -14.47
N PHE A 485 13.04 20.86 -13.19
CA PHE A 485 13.63 20.11 -12.08
C PHE A 485 12.83 20.28 -10.79
N GLY A 486 12.91 19.27 -9.91
CA GLY A 486 12.34 19.31 -8.57
C GLY A 486 13.37 19.68 -7.51
N SER A 487 12.91 20.25 -6.40
CA SER A 487 13.76 20.52 -5.25
C SER A 487 13.15 19.99 -3.95
N HIS A 488 14.03 19.77 -2.96
CA HIS A 488 13.62 19.44 -1.60
C HIS A 488 12.89 20.59 -0.89
N ASP A 489 12.86 21.79 -1.47
CA ASP A 489 12.07 22.93 -0.97
C ASP A 489 10.56 22.81 -1.26
N LYS A 490 10.15 21.69 -1.85
CA LYS A 490 8.78 21.34 -2.22
C LYS A 490 8.26 22.10 -3.44
N PHE A 491 9.14 22.55 -4.32
CA PHE A 491 8.75 23.16 -5.59
C PHE A 491 9.29 22.39 -6.80
N LEU A 492 8.45 22.29 -7.83
CA LEU A 492 8.84 21.99 -9.20
C LEU A 492 9.13 23.31 -9.91
N TYR A 493 10.27 23.41 -10.58
CA TYR A 493 10.73 24.63 -11.25
C TYR A 493 10.84 24.43 -12.76
N MET A 494 10.49 25.46 -13.52
CA MET A 494 10.74 25.56 -14.95
C MET A 494 11.53 26.82 -15.27
N LEU A 495 12.66 26.66 -15.94
CA LEU A 495 13.54 27.75 -16.34
C LEU A 495 13.60 27.86 -17.87
N ASP A 496 13.71 29.11 -18.32
CA ASP A 496 14.16 29.46 -19.66
C ASP A 496 15.67 29.67 -19.60
N ILE A 497 16.40 28.82 -20.32
CA ILE A 497 17.86 28.80 -20.32
C ILE A 497 18.45 29.93 -21.15
N LYS A 498 17.78 30.26 -22.26
CA LYS A 498 18.23 31.28 -23.20
C LYS A 498 18.10 32.67 -22.60
N GLU A 499 16.97 32.94 -21.96
CA GLU A 499 16.65 34.19 -21.28
C GLU A 499 17.13 34.21 -19.82
N GLN A 500 17.68 33.10 -19.31
CA GLN A 500 18.18 32.94 -17.94
C GLN A 500 17.18 33.39 -16.86
N LYS A 501 15.94 32.94 -16.99
CA LYS A 501 14.84 33.35 -16.08
C LYS A 501 13.97 32.18 -15.65
N LEU A 502 13.35 32.34 -14.49
CA LEU A 502 12.26 31.47 -14.04
C LEU A 502 11.03 31.72 -14.92
N LEU A 503 10.49 30.66 -15.53
CA LEU A 503 9.19 30.72 -16.20
C LEU A 503 8.07 30.53 -15.19
N TRP A 504 8.15 29.49 -14.37
CA TRP A 504 7.18 29.21 -13.32
C TRP A 504 7.74 28.27 -12.26
N LYS A 505 7.06 28.21 -11.12
CA LYS A 505 7.24 27.16 -10.10
C LYS A 505 5.90 26.72 -9.53
N VAL A 506 5.76 25.44 -9.23
CA VAL A 506 4.56 24.85 -8.64
C VAL A 506 4.90 24.28 -7.28
N ALA A 507 4.10 24.61 -6.27
CA ALA A 507 4.23 24.04 -4.93
C ALA A 507 3.64 22.64 -4.90
N CYS A 508 4.35 21.71 -4.28
CA CYS A 508 3.91 20.34 -4.05
C CYS A 508 3.76 20.08 -2.54
N ASP A 509 3.08 18.99 -2.18
CA ASP A 509 2.84 18.63 -0.78
C ASP A 509 4.14 18.31 -0.01
N GLY A 510 5.17 17.85 -0.73
CA GLY A 510 6.43 17.35 -0.19
C GLY A 510 7.64 17.60 -1.08
N SER A 511 8.81 17.27 -0.54
CA SER A 511 10.09 17.40 -1.24
C SER A 511 10.12 16.50 -2.47
N ILE A 512 10.73 16.99 -3.55
CA ILE A 512 10.80 16.27 -4.82
C ILE A 512 12.19 15.65 -4.96
N LEU A 513 12.21 14.31 -4.96
CA LEU A 513 13.40 13.51 -5.27
C LEU A 513 13.32 12.90 -6.68
N SER A 514 12.11 12.62 -7.16
CA SER A 514 11.90 11.99 -8.46
C SER A 514 12.36 12.89 -9.61
N SER A 515 12.98 12.29 -10.61
CA SER A 515 13.30 12.98 -11.88
C SER A 515 11.99 13.33 -12.59
N PRO A 516 11.77 14.59 -12.99
CA PRO A 516 10.60 14.94 -13.79
C PRO A 516 10.55 14.12 -15.07
N LEU A 517 9.36 13.72 -15.51
CA LEU A 517 9.14 13.04 -16.78
C LEU A 517 8.34 13.96 -17.70
N LEU A 518 8.93 14.31 -18.83
CA LEU A 518 8.22 15.02 -19.90
C LEU A 518 7.49 14.03 -20.79
N HIS A 519 6.20 14.27 -21.03
CA HIS A 519 5.43 13.55 -22.02
C HIS A 519 4.38 14.48 -22.64
N ASN A 520 4.49 14.70 -23.96
CA ASN A 520 3.73 15.72 -24.69
C ASN A 520 3.87 17.10 -24.01
N ASP A 521 2.75 17.78 -23.76
CA ASP A 521 2.71 19.10 -23.12
C ASP A 521 2.65 19.03 -21.58
N ALA A 522 3.00 17.90 -20.96
CA ALA A 522 2.92 17.73 -19.50
C ALA A 522 4.24 17.28 -18.88
N VAL A 523 4.47 17.75 -17.65
CA VAL A 523 5.53 17.30 -16.74
C VAL A 523 4.90 16.47 -15.64
N PHE A 524 5.36 15.23 -15.49
CA PHE A 524 4.97 14.35 -14.39
C PHE A 524 6.04 14.34 -13.31
N VAL A 525 5.63 14.41 -12.04
CA VAL A 525 6.55 14.39 -10.90
C VAL A 525 5.92 13.72 -9.68
N ALA A 526 6.73 13.05 -8.87
CA ALA A 526 6.33 12.42 -7.61
C ALA A 526 7.06 13.03 -6.40
N THR A 527 6.37 13.18 -5.28
CA THR A 527 6.91 13.74 -4.03
C THR A 527 7.20 12.66 -2.99
N LEU A 528 8.02 13.00 -1.98
CA LEU A 528 8.27 12.13 -0.83
C LEU A 528 7.07 11.98 0.13
N GLN A 529 5.96 12.71 -0.08
CA GLN A 529 4.73 12.56 0.70
C GLN A 529 3.67 11.71 -0.01
N GLY A 530 3.94 11.25 -1.22
CA GLY A 530 3.07 10.34 -1.97
C GLY A 530 2.15 11.04 -2.98
N GLU A 531 2.37 12.33 -3.23
CA GLU A 531 1.70 13.04 -4.32
C GLU A 531 2.36 12.71 -5.67
N PHE A 532 1.54 12.49 -6.69
CA PHE A 532 1.95 12.34 -8.09
C PHE A 532 1.19 13.38 -8.91
N LEU A 533 1.90 14.33 -9.51
CA LEU A 533 1.33 15.47 -10.21
C LEU A 533 1.63 15.40 -11.70
N ALA A 534 0.68 15.87 -12.50
CA ALA A 534 0.89 16.29 -13.88
C ALA A 534 0.74 17.81 -13.96
N VAL A 535 1.74 18.49 -14.50
CA VAL A 535 1.76 19.95 -14.67
C VAL A 535 1.81 20.24 -16.16
N ASP A 536 0.83 20.98 -16.67
CA ASP A 536 0.83 21.43 -18.06
C ASP A 536 1.94 22.47 -18.30
N LEU A 537 2.67 22.31 -19.40
CA LEU A 537 3.75 23.18 -19.85
C LEU A 537 3.24 24.51 -20.42
N VAL A 538 2.00 24.54 -20.94
CA VAL A 538 1.42 25.64 -21.72
C VAL A 538 0.39 26.41 -20.88
N SER A 539 -0.54 25.70 -20.25
CA SER A 539 -1.48 26.29 -19.29
C SER A 539 -0.84 26.14 -17.93
N PHE A 540 -0.60 27.23 -17.20
CA PHE A 540 0.06 27.21 -15.88
C PHE A 540 -0.78 26.55 -14.75
N GLY A 541 -1.57 25.52 -15.06
CA GLY A 541 -2.46 24.79 -14.17
C GLY A 541 -1.98 23.37 -13.89
N ILE A 542 -2.29 22.89 -12.69
CA ILE A 542 -2.21 21.47 -12.33
C ILE A 542 -3.34 20.76 -13.09
N LEU A 543 -3.00 19.73 -13.87
CA LEU A 543 -3.96 18.95 -14.66
C LEU A 543 -4.78 17.98 -13.80
#